data_AF-A0A1M7G3R3-F1
#
_entry.id   AF-A0A1M7G3R3-F1
#
_cell.length_a   1.000
_cell.length_b   1.000
_cell.length_c   1.000
_cell.angle_alpha   90.00
_cell.angle_beta   90.00
_cell.angle_gamma   90.00
#
_symmetry.space_group_name_H-M   'P 1'
#
loop_
_entity.id
_entity.type
_entity.pdbx_description
1 polymer ?
#
loop_
_entity_poly.entity_id
_entity_poly.type
_entity_poly.pdbx_seq_one_letter_code
_entity_poly.pdbx_strand_id
1 'polypeptide(L)'
;MSFFKMLTWDNGHMDLRYTEDEYDGDVKITNVYRDNRALDYYAVNEKYARQVKSAQGAIRTYRIAMLILFIGLVFLPAVVIGVVQNNILLVGVITIYAVVAYFLVEAYNQTIINSLLYEMDKDLSGGQGTPNQIKQQKAS
;
A
#
# COMPACT_ATOMS: atom_id res chain seq x y z
N MET A 1 -3.81 -18.48 -2.41
CA MET A 1 -3.65 -18.05 -1.00
C MET A 1 -2.47 -17.07 -0.88
N SER A 2 -2.63 -15.83 -1.37
CA SER A 2 -1.62 -14.76 -1.29
C SER A 2 -2.00 -13.68 -0.26
N PHE A 3 -3.30 -13.32 -0.20
CA PHE A 3 -3.83 -12.25 0.66
C PHE A 3 -3.46 -12.40 2.13
N PHE A 4 -3.90 -13.47 2.82
CA PHE A 4 -3.63 -13.64 4.25
C PHE A 4 -2.14 -13.74 4.56
N LYS A 5 -1.36 -14.39 3.67
CA LYS A 5 0.09 -14.52 3.84
C LYS A 5 0.77 -13.14 3.82
N MET A 6 0.38 -12.26 2.91
CA MET A 6 0.93 -10.91 2.82
C MET A 6 0.39 -10.00 3.93
N LEU A 7 -0.88 -10.16 4.30
CA LEU A 7 -1.49 -9.42 5.41
C LEU A 7 -0.76 -9.70 6.74
N THR A 8 -0.34 -10.95 6.99
CA THR A 8 0.35 -11.35 8.22
C THR A 8 1.87 -11.47 8.05
N TRP A 9 2.44 -10.99 6.95
CA TRP A 9 3.88 -11.07 6.74
C TRP A 9 4.59 -10.09 7.67
N ASP A 10 5.56 -10.59 8.45
CA ASP A 10 6.39 -9.78 9.32
C ASP A 10 7.39 -8.98 8.48
N ASN A 11 7.19 -7.67 8.46
CA ASN A 11 8.01 -6.70 7.75
C ASN A 11 8.76 -5.76 8.72
N GLY A 12 8.91 -6.13 10.00
CA GLY A 12 9.49 -5.26 11.03
C GLY A 12 10.94 -4.80 10.80
N HIS A 13 11.67 -5.47 9.90
CA HIS A 13 13.00 -5.10 9.42
C HIS A 13 12.99 -4.08 8.28
N MET A 14 11.85 -3.90 7.61
CA MET A 14 11.67 -2.97 6.49
C MET A 14 11.19 -1.60 7.01
N ASP A 15 11.74 -0.53 6.46
CA ASP A 15 11.35 0.86 6.71
C ASP A 15 11.41 1.63 5.39
N LEU A 16 10.37 1.43 4.56
CA LEU A 16 10.27 2.10 3.27
C LEU A 16 9.97 3.58 3.47
N ARG A 17 10.94 4.41 3.11
CA ARG A 17 10.81 5.88 3.08
C ARG A 17 11.06 6.37 1.68
N TYR A 18 10.26 7.34 1.26
CA TYR A 18 10.39 7.97 -0.04
C TYR A 18 9.96 9.43 0.02
N THR A 19 10.45 10.23 -0.91
CA THR A 19 10.00 11.59 -1.17
C THR A 19 9.27 11.62 -2.51
N GLU A 20 8.19 12.39 -2.60
CA GLU A 20 7.49 12.64 -3.86
C GLU A 20 7.85 14.05 -4.33
N ASP A 21 8.22 14.20 -5.60
CA ASP A 21 8.44 15.51 -6.21
C ASP A 21 7.09 16.23 -6.41
N GLU A 22 6.99 17.48 -5.98
CA GLU A 22 5.76 18.26 -6.03
C GLU A 22 5.35 18.64 -7.47
N TYR A 23 6.29 18.62 -8.43
CA TYR A 23 6.03 19.09 -9.79
C TYR A 23 5.60 17.97 -10.75
N ASP A 24 6.22 16.80 -10.64
CA ASP A 24 6.06 15.64 -11.53
C ASP A 24 5.48 14.41 -10.81
N GLY A 25 5.34 14.48 -9.48
CA GLY A 25 4.82 13.39 -8.65
C GLY A 25 5.74 12.17 -8.65
N ASP A 26 7.01 12.35 -8.99
CA ASP A 26 7.96 11.25 -9.09
C ASP A 26 8.47 10.86 -7.70
N VAL A 27 8.47 9.55 -7.46
CA VAL A 27 8.77 8.98 -6.16
C VAL A 27 10.25 8.62 -6.12
N LYS A 28 10.95 9.11 -5.10
CA LYS A 28 12.35 8.78 -4.81
C LYS A 28 12.44 8.06 -3.47
N ILE A 29 12.74 6.77 -3.52
CA ILE A 29 13.01 5.91 -2.37
C ILE A 29 14.32 6.37 -1.72
N THR A 30 14.24 6.71 -0.44
CA THR A 30 15.35 7.20 0.39
C THR A 30 15.79 6.17 1.44
N ASN A 31 14.92 5.25 1.82
CA ASN A 31 15.26 4.13 2.68
C ASN A 31 14.36 2.92 2.38
N VAL A 32 14.85 1.71 2.62
CA VAL A 32 14.09 0.45 2.49
C VAL A 32 14.14 -0.38 3.75
N TYR A 33 15.25 -0.36 4.48
CA TYR A 33 15.44 -1.15 5.69
C TYR A 33 15.69 -0.29 6.92
N ARG A 34 15.35 -0.83 8.08
CA ARG A 34 15.54 -0.14 9.35
C ARG A 34 17.01 -0.12 9.78
N ASP A 35 17.77 -1.15 9.41
CA ASP A 35 19.21 -1.14 9.54
C ASP A 35 19.81 -0.41 8.33
N ASN A 36 20.72 0.53 8.58
CA ASN A 36 21.36 1.39 7.57
C ASN A 36 22.29 0.60 6.63
N ARG A 37 21.76 -0.39 5.92
CA ARG A 37 22.47 -1.21 4.95
C ARG A 37 22.84 -0.34 3.75
N ALA A 38 24.07 -0.52 3.26
CA ALA A 38 24.53 0.14 2.05
C ALA A 38 23.80 -0.47 0.83
N LEU A 39 22.78 0.22 0.34
CA LEU A 39 22.03 -0.11 -0.86
C LEU A 39 22.35 0.87 -1.97
N ASP A 40 22.38 0.39 -3.21
CA ASP A 40 22.43 1.25 -4.38
C ASP A 40 21.03 1.82 -4.65
N TYR A 41 20.76 2.98 -4.04
CA TYR A 41 19.48 3.67 -4.20
C TYR A 41 19.20 4.13 -5.63
N TYR A 42 20.21 4.22 -6.52
CA TYR A 42 19.95 4.52 -7.93
C TYR A 42 19.23 3.35 -8.59
N ALA A 43 19.77 2.14 -8.43
CA ALA A 43 19.17 0.90 -8.91
C ALA A 43 17.80 0.59 -8.29
N VAL A 44 17.66 0.83 -6.99
CA VAL A 44 16.38 0.63 -6.28
C VAL A 44 15.32 1.58 -6.84
N ASN A 45 15.66 2.84 -7.09
CA ASN A 45 14.73 3.81 -7.67
C ASN A 45 14.35 3.45 -9.11
N GLU A 46 15.31 3.06 -9.95
CA GLU A 46 15.03 2.66 -11.34
C GLU A 46 14.00 1.51 -11.42
N LYS A 47 14.08 0.54 -10.50
CA LYS A 47 13.23 -0.65 -10.51
C LYS A 47 11.89 -0.47 -9.78
N TYR A 48 11.90 0.19 -8.61
CA TYR A 48 10.74 0.19 -7.70
C TYR A 48 10.03 1.53 -7.58
N ALA A 49 10.60 2.66 -8.00
CA ALA A 49 9.93 3.97 -7.88
C ALA A 49 8.54 3.98 -8.52
N ARG A 50 8.42 3.44 -9.75
CA ARG A 50 7.14 3.32 -10.46
C ARG A 50 6.15 2.39 -9.75
N GLN A 51 6.65 1.32 -9.13
CA GLN A 51 5.81 0.36 -8.41
C GLN A 51 5.27 0.98 -7.11
N VAL A 52 6.11 1.72 -6.38
CA VAL A 52 5.71 2.49 -5.20
C VAL A 52 4.67 3.55 -5.58
N LYS A 53 4.89 4.32 -6.67
CA LYS A 53 3.92 5.30 -7.19
C LYS A 53 2.59 4.64 -7.58
N SER A 54 2.65 3.50 -8.25
CA SER A 54 1.45 2.73 -8.63
C SER A 54 0.69 2.20 -7.42
N ALA A 55 1.39 1.63 -6.43
CA ALA A 55 0.80 1.14 -5.19
C ALA A 55 0.10 2.27 -4.41
N GLN A 56 0.74 3.43 -4.28
CA GLN A 56 0.12 4.61 -3.67
C GLN A 56 -1.12 5.07 -4.44
N GLY A 57 -1.02 5.15 -5.76
CA GLY A 57 -2.16 5.49 -6.63
C GLY A 57 -3.33 4.52 -6.46
N ALA A 58 -3.05 3.22 -6.38
CA ALA A 58 -4.05 2.19 -6.15
C ALA A 58 -4.70 2.34 -4.76
N ILE A 59 -3.91 2.50 -3.69
CA ILE A 59 -4.40 2.69 -2.32
C ILE A 59 -5.28 3.94 -2.22
N ARG A 60 -4.85 5.06 -2.81
CA ARG A 60 -5.63 6.30 -2.84
C ARG A 60 -6.93 6.11 -3.60
N THR A 61 -6.88 5.46 -4.75
CA THR A 61 -8.06 5.14 -5.56
C THR A 61 -9.04 4.27 -4.78
N TYR A 62 -8.58 3.20 -4.12
CA TYR A 62 -9.45 2.32 -3.34
C TYR A 62 -10.07 3.02 -2.13
N ARG A 63 -9.32 3.88 -1.44
CA ARG A 63 -9.87 4.71 -0.36
C ARG A 63 -10.96 5.66 -0.86
N ILE A 64 -10.75 6.33 -1.99
CA ILE A 64 -11.74 7.23 -2.59
C ILE A 64 -12.97 6.45 -3.09
N ALA A 65 -12.75 5.35 -3.82
CA ALA A 65 -13.83 4.51 -4.32
C ALA A 65 -14.68 3.97 -3.18
N MET A 66 -14.07 3.52 -2.09
CA MET A 66 -14.80 3.08 -0.90
C MET A 66 -15.62 4.21 -0.30
N LEU A 67 -15.08 5.42 -0.18
CA LEU A 67 -15.82 6.57 0.34
C LEU A 67 -17.05 6.90 -0.52
N ILE A 68 -16.89 6.90 -1.85
CA ILE A 68 -17.99 7.11 -2.80
C ILE A 68 -19.05 6.00 -2.67
N LEU A 69 -18.63 4.74 -2.64
CA LEU A 69 -19.54 3.59 -2.51
C LEU A 69 -20.24 3.60 -1.15
N PHE A 70 -19.55 3.95 -0.07
CA PHE A 70 -20.12 4.08 1.26
C PHE A 70 -21.20 5.16 1.29
N ILE A 71 -20.91 6.35 0.75
CA ILE A 71 -21.89 7.43 0.70
C ILE A 71 -23.09 7.01 -0.13
N GLY A 72 -22.85 6.50 -1.35
CA GLY A 72 -23.90 6.17 -2.31
C GLY A 72 -24.78 4.99 -1.91
N LEU A 73 -24.20 3.90 -1.41
CA LEU A 73 -24.91 2.63 -1.19
C LEU A 73 -25.29 2.38 0.26
N VAL A 74 -24.65 3.05 1.22
CA VAL A 74 -24.89 2.82 2.64
C VAL A 74 -25.49 4.06 3.29
N PHE A 75 -24.76 5.19 3.25
CA PHE A 75 -25.16 6.39 3.98
C PHE A 75 -26.44 7.02 3.42
N LEU A 76 -26.53 7.24 2.10
CA LEU A 76 -27.72 7.84 1.50
C LEU A 76 -28.99 6.99 1.73
N PRO A 77 -29.01 5.67 1.46
CA PRO A 77 -30.16 4.83 1.79
C PRO A 77 -30.47 4.81 3.29
N ALA A 78 -29.46 4.78 4.16
CA ALA A 78 -29.63 4.83 5.60
C ALA A 78 -30.38 6.09 6.07
N VAL A 79 -30.00 7.25 5.53
CA VAL A 79 -30.65 8.53 5.86
C VAL A 79 -32.09 8.52 5.37
N VAL A 80 -32.34 8.07 4.13
CA VAL A 80 -33.71 7.99 3.58
C VAL A 80 -34.59 7.07 4.41
N ILE A 81 -34.12 5.86 4.72
CA ILE A 81 -34.87 4.88 5.53
C ILE A 81 -35.03 5.37 6.97
N GLY A 82 -33.99 5.95 7.56
CA GLY A 82 -34.00 6.48 8.92
C GLY A 82 -35.04 7.60 9.10
N VAL A 83 -35.14 8.51 8.14
CA VAL A 83 -36.16 9.57 8.13
C VAL A 83 -37.57 9.01 7.92
N VAL A 84 -37.74 8.04 7.01
CA VAL A 84 -39.06 7.44 6.71
C VAL A 84 -39.58 6.56 7.85
N GLN A 85 -38.71 5.79 8.50
CA GLN A 85 -39.09 4.80 9.51
C GLN A 85 -38.89 5.30 10.95
N ASN A 86 -38.34 6.51 11.13
CA ASN A 86 -38.01 7.11 12.43
C ASN A 86 -37.24 6.16 13.37
N ASN A 87 -36.36 5.32 12.79
CA ASN A 87 -35.73 4.21 13.48
C ASN A 87 -34.24 4.47 13.70
N ILE A 88 -33.90 4.93 14.90
CA ILE A 88 -32.52 5.28 15.27
C ILE A 88 -31.58 4.07 15.38
N LEU A 89 -32.11 2.85 15.57
CA LEU A 89 -31.30 1.62 15.55
C LEU A 89 -30.65 1.39 14.18
N LEU A 90 -31.28 1.86 13.10
CA LEU A 90 -30.74 1.72 11.74
C LEU A 90 -29.41 2.47 11.60
N VAL A 91 -29.32 3.67 12.18
CA VAL A 91 -28.09 4.47 12.19
C VAL A 91 -26.95 3.70 12.87
N GLY A 92 -27.22 3.07 14.02
CA GLY A 92 -26.22 2.26 14.74
C GLY A 92 -25.69 1.08 13.93
N VAL A 93 -26.56 0.35 13.23
CA VAL A 93 -26.16 -0.78 12.36
C VAL A 93 -25.29 -0.31 11.19
N ILE A 94 -25.65 0.81 10.56
CA ILE A 94 -24.86 1.41 9.47
C ILE A 94 -23.48 1.87 9.97
N THR A 95 -23.38 2.43 11.18
CA THR A 95 -22.09 2.81 11.75
C THR A 95 -21.19 1.60 11.95
N ILE A 96 -21.71 0.50 12.51
CA ILE A 96 -20.94 -0.74 12.68
C ILE A 96 -20.50 -1.29 11.32
N TYR A 97 -21.39 -1.32 10.34
CA TYR A 97 -21.06 -1.75 8.98
C TYR A 97 -19.95 -0.89 8.35
N ALA A 98 -20.02 0.44 8.51
CA ALA A 98 -19.00 1.37 8.01
C ALA A 98 -17.61 1.05 8.56
N VAL A 99 -17.55 0.78 9.87
CA VAL A 99 -16.31 0.42 10.56
C VAL A 99 -15.74 -0.87 9.97
N VAL A 100 -16.56 -1.92 9.81
CA VAL A 100 -16.12 -3.19 9.22
C VAL A 100 -15.64 -3.02 7.78
N ALA A 101 -16.38 -2.27 6.95
CA ALA A 101 -16.01 -2.01 5.57
C ALA A 101 -14.68 -1.26 5.46
N TYR A 102 -14.46 -0.26 6.33
CA TYR A 102 -13.19 0.45 6.44
C TYR A 102 -12.04 -0.51 6.76
N PHE A 103 -12.20 -1.38 7.76
CA PHE A 103 -11.19 -2.36 8.13
C PHE A 103 -10.83 -3.33 7.00
N LEU A 104 -11.82 -3.78 6.22
CA LEU A 104 -11.58 -4.66 5.07
C LEU A 104 -10.75 -3.98 3.98
N VAL A 105 -11.04 -2.71 3.68
CA VAL A 105 -10.26 -1.94 2.71
C VAL A 105 -8.85 -1.68 3.22
N GLU A 106 -8.68 -1.37 4.51
CA GLU A 106 -7.36 -1.17 5.06
C GLU A 106 -6.53 -2.45 5.07
N ALA A 107 -7.15 -3.61 5.34
CA ALA A 107 -6.49 -4.91 5.19
C ALA A 107 -6.05 -5.18 3.73
N TYR A 108 -6.87 -4.79 2.75
CA TYR A 108 -6.50 -4.90 1.34
C TYR A 108 -5.34 -3.95 0.97
N ASN A 109 -5.38 -2.71 1.44
CA ASN A 109 -4.30 -1.75 1.25
C ASN A 109 -2.98 -2.25 1.87
N GLN A 110 -3.04 -2.78 3.10
CA GLN A 110 -1.88 -3.38 3.76
C GLN A 110 -1.30 -4.55 2.97
N THR A 111 -2.16 -5.40 2.39
CA THR A 111 -1.74 -6.52 1.54
C THR A 111 -0.95 -6.04 0.32
N ILE A 112 -1.37 -4.95 -0.33
CA ILE A 112 -0.67 -4.36 -1.48
C ILE A 112 0.72 -3.87 -1.07
N ILE A 113 0.82 -3.10 0.02
CA ILE A 113 2.09 -2.60 0.54
C ILE A 113 3.01 -3.76 0.92
N ASN A 114 2.49 -4.74 1.65
CA ASN A 114 3.29 -5.89 2.10
C ASN A 114 3.75 -6.77 0.93
N SER A 115 2.95 -6.89 -0.14
CA SER A 115 3.38 -7.60 -1.35
C SER A 115 4.56 -6.89 -2.02
N LEU A 116 4.48 -5.56 -2.15
CA LEU A 116 5.57 -4.75 -2.72
C LEU A 116 6.83 -4.83 -1.84
N LEU A 117 6.68 -4.69 -0.52
CA LEU A 117 7.78 -4.82 0.42
C LEU A 117 8.40 -6.23 0.38
N TYR A 118 7.58 -7.28 0.29
CA TYR A 118 8.06 -8.65 0.18
C TYR A 118 8.85 -8.88 -1.11
N GLU A 119 8.41 -8.31 -2.24
CA GLU A 119 9.14 -8.36 -3.51
C GLU A 119 10.47 -7.61 -3.43
N MET A 120 10.48 -6.42 -2.82
CA MET A 120 11.72 -5.68 -2.56
C MET A 120 12.67 -6.45 -1.63
N ASP A 121 12.15 -7.02 -0.54
CA ASP A 121 12.96 -7.80 0.41
C ASP A 121 13.54 -9.04 -0.27
N LYS A 122 12.74 -9.82 -0.99
CA LYS A 122 13.20 -11.02 -1.69
C LYS A 122 14.29 -10.70 -2.73
N ASP A 123 14.11 -9.64 -3.51
CA ASP A 123 15.06 -9.27 -4.55
C ASP A 123 16.35 -8.67 -3.97
N LEU A 124 16.25 -7.96 -2.85
CA LEU A 124 17.41 -7.32 -2.20
C LEU A 124 18.14 -8.23 -1.20
N SER A 125 17.46 -9.24 -0.62
CA SER A 125 18.01 -10.22 0.33
C SER A 125 18.40 -11.56 -0.32
N GLY A 126 17.76 -11.93 -1.43
CA GLY A 126 17.84 -13.28 -2.02
C GLY A 126 18.71 -13.45 -3.28
N GLY A 127 19.26 -12.38 -3.85
CA GLY A 127 20.21 -12.56 -4.96
C GLY A 127 20.49 -11.31 -5.80
N GLN A 128 21.78 -11.09 -5.99
CA GLN A 128 22.46 -10.07 -6.81
C GLN A 128 22.74 -8.76 -6.07
N GLY A 129 24.04 -8.56 -5.87
CA GLY A 129 24.61 -7.27 -5.57
C GLY A 129 24.10 -6.21 -6.54
N THR A 130 24.08 -5.00 -6.04
CA THR A 130 24.07 -3.74 -6.77
C THR A 130 24.37 -3.89 -8.28
N PRO A 131 23.53 -3.36 -9.19
CA PRO A 131 23.70 -3.48 -10.66
C PRO A 131 25.04 -3.02 -11.24
N ASN A 132 25.96 -2.48 -10.43
CA ASN A 132 27.32 -2.14 -10.83
C ASN A 132 28.34 -3.29 -10.76
N GLN A 133 28.00 -4.49 -10.28
CA GLN A 133 28.99 -5.60 -10.21
C GLN A 133 28.99 -6.56 -11.41
N ILE A 134 27.95 -6.57 -12.25
CA ILE A 134 27.90 -7.47 -13.42
C ILE A 134 28.82 -6.98 -14.56
N LYS A 135 29.24 -5.71 -14.56
CA LYS A 135 30.21 -5.20 -15.55
C LYS A 135 31.67 -5.54 -15.22
N GLN A 136 32.02 -5.89 -13.99
CA GLN A 136 33.42 -6.23 -13.64
C GLN A 136 33.74 -7.72 -13.80
N GLN A 137 32.76 -8.63 -13.66
CA GLN A 137 33.01 -10.07 -13.89
C GLN A 137 33.10 -10.50 -15.36
N LYS A 138 32.78 -9.61 -16.32
CA LYS A 138 32.98 -9.86 -17.76
C LYS A 138 34.23 -9.17 -18.33
N ALA A 139 35.02 -8.51 -17.49
CA ALA A 139 36.23 -7.78 -17.89
C ALA A 139 37.51 -8.32 -17.23
N SER A 140 37.43 -9.49 -16.58
CA SER A 140 38.55 -10.23 -15.97
C SER A 140 38.60 -11.64 -16.51
#